data_AF-A0AAD4PI50-F1
#
_entry.id   AF-A0AAD4PI50-F1
#
_cell.length_a   1.000
_cell.length_b   1.000
_cell.length_c   1.000
_cell.angle_alpha   90.00
_cell.angle_beta   90.00
_cell.angle_gamma   90.00
#
_symmetry.space_group_name_H-M   'P 1'
#
loop_
_entity.id
_entity.type
_entity.pdbx_description
1 polymer ?
#
loop_
_entity_poly.entity_id
_entity_poly.type
_entity_poly.pdbx_seq_one_letter_code
_entity_poly.pdbx_strand_id
1 'polypeptide(L)'
;MAKKEQELVVATPAVPLGYRQLGTQVAGHTFEASNAAAVGLLQDAGREGRVFKPLGKPDCGMREIRFYESLAAATDASGDADDDLALLASLAEHVPRYYGQLKLVVNQREHTFLQLEDLTHGMARPCVMDVKIGQRTWDPLSSPHKREIEQQKYAMCKQNLGLCLPGFQVYQEQEQQSGGKTILIRHGRDYGKSLDVEGFRQALALFFNVQHANAKDSPLLREVLCQLRGIQSWFKRQRLLHFYASSLLICYDFDRLSNPHPTQQNGYHREQREKPPDQWIRVRCIDFAHIFPAADAQPDENYMFGLQSLIDIVESMLESLR
;
A
#
# COMPACT_ATOMS: atom_id res chain seq x y z
N MET A 1 -4.35 -18.07 -42.22
CA MET A 1 -5.43 -17.10 -42.02
C MET A 1 -5.02 -16.17 -40.88
N ALA A 2 -4.74 -14.91 -41.19
CA ALA A 2 -4.36 -13.91 -40.20
C ALA A 2 -5.55 -13.62 -39.27
N LYS A 3 -5.37 -13.82 -37.96
CA LYS A 3 -6.32 -13.30 -36.96
C LYS A 3 -6.14 -11.79 -36.92
N LYS A 4 -7.16 -11.06 -37.41
CA LYS A 4 -7.30 -9.62 -37.14
C LYS A 4 -7.29 -9.43 -35.62
N GLU A 5 -6.34 -8.65 -35.12
CA GLU A 5 -6.42 -8.06 -33.79
C GLU A 5 -7.68 -7.18 -33.77
N GLN A 6 -8.72 -7.64 -33.09
CA GLN A 6 -9.80 -6.76 -32.68
C GLN A 6 -9.23 -5.87 -31.58
N GLU A 7 -9.05 -4.59 -31.88
CA GLU A 7 -8.86 -3.56 -30.87
C GLU A 7 -10.03 -3.64 -29.89
N LEU A 8 -9.76 -4.19 -28.71
CA LEU A 8 -10.70 -4.23 -27.61
C LEU A 8 -10.87 -2.77 -27.15
N VAL A 9 -11.93 -2.12 -27.57
CA VAL A 9 -12.29 -0.78 -27.06
C VAL A 9 -12.56 -0.95 -25.56
N VAL A 10 -11.58 -0.57 -24.73
CA VAL A 10 -11.72 -0.58 -23.28
C VAL A 10 -12.68 0.55 -22.93
N ALA A 11 -13.95 0.21 -22.69
CA ALA A 11 -14.94 1.16 -22.23
C ALA A 11 -14.44 1.82 -20.94
N THR A 12 -14.28 3.14 -20.96
CA THR A 12 -13.90 3.89 -19.75
C THR A 12 -15.05 3.76 -18.74
N PRO A 13 -14.80 3.34 -17.49
CA PRO A 13 -15.86 3.14 -16.51
C PRO A 13 -16.61 4.45 -16.25
N ALA A 14 -17.93 4.35 -16.14
CA ALA A 14 -18.80 5.48 -15.84
C ALA A 14 -18.77 5.73 -14.32
N VAL A 15 -18.11 6.83 -13.94
CA VAL A 15 -17.92 7.24 -12.55
C VAL A 15 -18.73 8.53 -12.28
N PRO A 16 -19.34 8.71 -11.09
CA PRO A 16 -20.08 9.94 -10.77
C PRO A 16 -19.25 11.22 -10.86
N LEU A 17 -19.93 12.34 -11.10
CA LEU A 17 -19.32 13.68 -11.06
C LEU A 17 -18.63 13.90 -9.70
N GLY A 18 -17.41 14.44 -9.73
CA GLY A 18 -16.60 14.67 -8.53
C GLY A 18 -15.70 13.50 -8.13
N TYR A 19 -15.75 12.38 -8.86
CA TYR A 19 -14.91 11.21 -8.62
C TYR A 19 -14.16 10.80 -9.89
N ARG A 20 -13.02 10.14 -9.70
CA ARG A 20 -12.22 9.57 -10.79
C ARG A 20 -11.55 8.29 -10.32
N GLN A 21 -11.05 7.48 -11.24
CA GLN A 21 -10.23 6.31 -10.88
C GLN A 21 -8.96 6.74 -10.16
N LEU A 22 -8.51 5.95 -9.19
CA LEU A 22 -7.25 6.17 -8.49
C LEU A 22 -6.06 5.87 -9.41
N GLY A 23 -5.39 6.90 -9.93
CA GLY A 23 -4.28 6.72 -10.88
C GLY A 23 -3.02 6.08 -10.29
N THR A 24 -2.86 6.16 -8.96
CA THR A 24 -1.76 5.59 -8.19
C THR A 24 -2.04 4.16 -7.72
N GLN A 25 -3.14 3.55 -8.13
CA GLN A 25 -3.48 2.19 -7.75
C GLN A 25 -2.53 1.17 -8.40
N VAL A 26 -1.81 0.39 -7.58
CA VAL A 26 -0.83 -0.60 -8.06
C VAL A 26 -1.26 -2.04 -7.84
N ALA A 27 -2.29 -2.28 -7.03
CA ALA A 27 -2.75 -3.61 -6.64
C ALA A 27 -4.22 -3.60 -6.19
N GLY A 28 -4.80 -4.81 -6.06
CA GLY A 28 -6.17 -5.03 -5.59
C GLY A 28 -7.24 -4.44 -6.50
N HIS A 29 -8.52 -4.76 -6.25
CA HIS A 29 -9.73 -4.06 -6.74
C HIS A 29 -9.54 -3.20 -8.00
N THR A 30 -9.22 -3.78 -9.16
CA THR A 30 -9.06 -3.02 -10.41
C THR A 30 -10.36 -3.02 -11.21
N PHE A 31 -10.59 -1.97 -11.99
CA PHE A 31 -11.57 -2.06 -13.08
C PHE A 31 -11.08 -3.12 -14.08
N GLU A 32 -11.94 -4.07 -14.43
CA GLU A 32 -11.63 -5.12 -15.39
C GLU A 32 -12.53 -4.96 -16.62
N ALA A 33 -11.93 -4.81 -17.80
CA ALA A 33 -12.67 -4.68 -19.06
C ALA A 33 -13.60 -5.88 -19.33
N SER A 34 -13.22 -7.07 -18.84
CA SER A 34 -13.98 -8.32 -18.97
C SER A 34 -15.04 -8.54 -17.88
N ASN A 35 -15.09 -7.70 -16.85
CA ASN A 35 -16.00 -7.87 -15.73
C ASN A 35 -16.61 -6.53 -15.32
N ALA A 36 -17.78 -6.22 -15.88
CA ALA A 36 -18.51 -4.97 -15.59
C ALA A 36 -18.91 -4.81 -14.11
N ALA A 37 -18.88 -5.88 -13.31
CA ALA A 37 -19.11 -5.82 -11.87
C ALA A 37 -17.83 -5.50 -11.06
N ALA A 38 -16.65 -5.60 -11.67
CA ALA A 38 -15.39 -5.20 -11.05
C ALA A 38 -15.31 -3.67 -11.01
N VAL A 39 -15.48 -3.13 -9.82
CA VAL A 39 -15.30 -1.70 -9.55
C VAL A 39 -13.94 -1.50 -8.92
N GLY A 40 -13.19 -0.54 -9.45
CA GLY A 40 -11.87 -0.20 -8.92
C GLY A 40 -11.89 0.83 -7.80
N LEU A 41 -10.71 1.16 -7.26
CA LEU A 41 -10.59 2.27 -6.31
C LEU A 41 -10.88 3.59 -7.03
N LEU A 42 -11.66 4.43 -6.36
CA LEU A 42 -11.86 5.82 -6.79
C LEU A 42 -11.08 6.74 -5.87
N GLN A 43 -10.86 7.96 -6.34
CA GLN A 43 -10.37 9.08 -5.56
C GLN A 43 -11.30 10.26 -5.78
N ASP A 44 -11.36 11.17 -4.80
CA ASP A 44 -12.05 12.43 -5.02
C ASP A 44 -11.32 13.22 -6.12
N ALA A 45 -12.09 13.87 -7.00
CA ALA A 45 -11.55 14.83 -7.95
C ALA A 45 -11.31 16.21 -7.31
N GLY A 46 -11.66 16.34 -6.02
CA GLY A 46 -11.54 17.56 -5.23
C GLY A 46 -10.18 17.68 -4.53
N ARG A 47 -10.17 18.35 -3.38
CA ARG A 47 -8.98 18.57 -2.54
C ARG A 47 -9.09 17.87 -1.18
N GLU A 48 -10.02 16.92 -1.03
CA GLU A 48 -10.28 16.31 0.27
C GLU A 48 -9.28 15.20 0.62
N GLY A 49 -8.57 14.67 -0.38
CA GLY A 49 -7.51 13.68 -0.17
C GLY A 49 -8.07 12.35 0.32
N ARG A 50 -9.11 11.86 -0.35
CA ARG A 50 -9.82 10.63 -0.03
C ARG A 50 -9.80 9.63 -1.17
N VAL A 51 -9.64 8.37 -0.78
CA VAL A 51 -9.80 7.19 -1.63
C VAL A 51 -11.08 6.47 -1.23
N PHE A 52 -11.81 5.98 -2.23
CA PHE A 52 -13.03 5.22 -2.06
C PHE A 52 -12.75 3.79 -2.50
N LYS A 53 -12.65 2.90 -1.51
CA LYS A 53 -12.40 1.48 -1.72
C LYS A 53 -13.74 0.73 -1.78
N PRO A 54 -14.10 0.08 -2.90
CA PRO A 54 -15.35 -0.67 -2.99
C PRO A 54 -15.31 -1.88 -2.07
N LEU A 55 -16.44 -2.18 -1.41
CA LEU A 55 -16.53 -3.38 -0.59
C LEU A 55 -16.36 -4.64 -1.45
N GLY A 56 -15.60 -5.60 -0.92
CA GLY A 56 -15.44 -6.92 -1.52
C GLY A 56 -16.67 -7.81 -1.34
N LYS A 57 -16.43 -9.13 -1.18
CA LYS A 57 -17.48 -10.09 -0.81
C LYS A 57 -18.18 -9.65 0.49
N PRO A 58 -19.49 -9.88 0.68
CA PRO A 58 -20.25 -9.35 1.81
C PRO A 58 -19.56 -9.51 3.17
N ASP A 59 -19.17 -10.73 3.55
CA ASP A 59 -18.53 -10.99 4.84
C ASP A 59 -17.16 -10.33 4.99
N CYS A 60 -16.40 -10.25 3.89
CA CYS A 60 -15.08 -9.63 3.85
C CYS A 60 -15.19 -8.10 3.97
N GLY A 61 -16.14 -7.50 3.24
CA GLY A 61 -16.43 -6.07 3.31
C GLY A 61 -16.94 -5.65 4.69
N MET A 62 -17.85 -6.43 5.28
CA MET A 62 -18.33 -6.16 6.64
C MET A 62 -17.24 -6.29 7.70
N ARG A 63 -16.30 -7.22 7.53
CA ARG A 63 -15.15 -7.36 8.43
C ARG A 63 -14.22 -6.15 8.35
N GLU A 64 -13.94 -5.68 7.14
CA GLU A 64 -13.11 -4.50 6.93
C GLU A 64 -13.77 -3.22 7.51
N ILE A 65 -15.08 -3.06 7.32
CA ILE A 65 -15.86 -1.98 7.96
C ILE A 65 -15.71 -2.02 9.47
N ARG A 66 -16.01 -3.17 10.08
CA ARG A 66 -15.97 -3.30 11.56
C ARG A 66 -14.59 -3.04 12.13
N PHE A 67 -13.55 -3.45 11.40
CA PHE A 67 -12.17 -3.15 11.78
C PHE A 67 -11.92 -1.64 11.82
N TYR A 68 -12.23 -0.91 10.74
CA TYR A 68 -12.05 0.54 10.72
C TYR A 68 -12.92 1.27 11.75
N GLU A 69 -14.16 0.83 11.94
CA GLU A 69 -15.07 1.38 12.97
C GLU A 69 -14.53 1.14 14.38
N SER A 70 -13.93 -0.03 14.66
CA SER A 70 -13.30 -0.30 15.97
C SER A 70 -12.09 0.60 16.23
N LEU A 71 -11.28 0.89 15.20
CA LEU A 71 -10.15 1.82 15.35
C LEU A 71 -10.63 3.25 15.61
N ALA A 72 -11.64 3.71 14.86
CA ALA A 72 -12.23 5.04 15.06
C ALA A 72 -12.84 5.18 16.46
N ALA A 73 -13.60 4.17 16.92
CA ALA A 73 -14.16 4.16 18.26
C ALA A 73 -13.06 4.17 19.35
N ALA A 74 -11.96 3.45 19.13
CA ALA A 74 -10.83 3.43 20.05
C ALA A 74 -10.12 4.80 20.14
N THR A 75 -9.98 5.51 19.02
CA THR A 75 -9.38 6.85 19.03
C THR A 75 -10.27 7.92 19.66
N ASP A 76 -11.60 7.77 19.58
CA ASP A 76 -12.56 8.72 20.14
C ASP A 76 -12.82 8.52 21.64
N ALA A 77 -12.45 7.36 22.19
CA ALA A 77 -12.64 7.05 23.59
C ALA A 77 -11.73 7.91 24.49
N SER A 78 -12.27 9.01 25.01
CA SER A 78 -11.61 9.86 26.01
C SER A 78 -11.88 9.35 27.43
N GLY A 79 -10.92 8.64 28.05
CA GLY A 79 -11.04 8.15 29.43
C GLY A 79 -10.08 7.00 29.75
N ASP A 80 -10.27 6.34 30.90
CA ASP A 80 -9.56 5.11 31.33
C ASP A 80 -9.85 3.97 30.33
N ALA A 81 -9.18 4.01 29.18
CA ALA A 81 -9.20 2.95 28.19
C ALA A 81 -8.55 1.70 28.79
N ASP A 82 -9.18 0.55 28.60
CA ASP A 82 -8.49 -0.71 28.86
C ASP A 82 -7.31 -0.89 27.89
N ASP A 83 -6.42 -1.83 28.21
CA ASP A 83 -5.21 -2.07 27.44
C ASP A 83 -5.51 -2.41 25.96
N ASP A 84 -6.64 -3.07 25.69
CA ASP A 84 -7.04 -3.48 24.35
C ASP A 84 -7.47 -2.28 23.51
N LEU A 85 -8.24 -1.36 24.09
CA LEU A 85 -8.67 -0.13 23.43
C LEU A 85 -7.49 0.81 23.19
N ALA A 86 -6.57 0.93 24.15
CA ALA A 86 -5.33 1.68 23.97
C ALA A 86 -4.46 1.10 22.85
N LEU A 87 -4.39 -0.23 22.75
CA LEU A 87 -3.68 -0.93 21.70
C LEU A 87 -4.31 -0.67 20.32
N LEU A 88 -5.64 -0.72 20.20
CA LEU A 88 -6.37 -0.38 18.97
C LEU A 88 -6.19 1.11 18.59
N ALA A 89 -6.25 2.02 19.56
CA ALA A 89 -6.01 3.44 19.32
C ALA A 89 -4.60 3.68 18.76
N SER A 90 -3.58 3.00 19.30
CA SER A 90 -2.20 3.11 18.79
C SER A 90 -2.02 2.50 17.38
N LEU A 91 -2.85 1.53 16.98
CA LEU A 91 -2.85 0.99 15.62
C LEU A 91 -3.36 2.03 14.60
N ALA A 92 -4.25 2.93 15.01
CA ALA A 92 -4.84 3.92 14.12
C ALA A 92 -3.79 4.84 13.46
N GLU A 93 -2.64 5.07 14.11
CA GLU A 93 -1.51 5.83 13.57
C GLU A 93 -0.83 5.13 12.37
N HIS A 94 -1.02 3.82 12.24
CA HIS A 94 -0.36 2.95 11.27
C HIS A 94 -1.26 2.51 10.12
N VAL A 95 -2.50 2.98 10.05
CA VAL A 95 -3.47 2.68 8.97
C VAL A 95 -3.98 3.96 8.31
N PRO A 96 -4.57 3.92 7.11
CA PRO A 96 -5.26 5.08 6.53
C PRO A 96 -6.41 5.52 7.43
N ARG A 97 -6.56 6.84 7.63
CA ARG A 97 -7.72 7.36 8.37
C ARG A 97 -9.03 6.96 7.69
N TYR A 98 -10.00 6.53 8.50
CA TYR A 98 -11.35 6.19 8.07
C TYR A 98 -12.29 7.39 8.20
N TYR A 99 -13.11 7.61 7.18
CA TYR A 99 -14.09 8.72 7.11
C TYR A 99 -15.54 8.24 7.03
N GLY A 100 -15.79 6.94 7.24
CA GLY A 100 -17.11 6.35 7.11
C GLY A 100 -17.33 5.63 5.77
N GLN A 101 -18.60 5.31 5.51
CA GLN A 101 -19.01 4.62 4.30
C GLN A 101 -19.71 5.59 3.34
N LEU A 102 -19.72 5.28 2.05
CA LEU A 102 -20.45 6.03 1.04
C LEU A 102 -21.05 5.10 0.00
N LYS A 103 -22.27 5.36 -0.43
CA LYS A 103 -22.88 4.68 -1.58
C LYS A 103 -22.72 5.54 -2.82
N LEU A 104 -22.19 4.96 -3.88
CA LEU A 104 -22.02 5.62 -5.18
C LEU A 104 -22.55 4.72 -6.29
N VAL A 105 -23.07 5.35 -7.35
CA VAL A 105 -23.50 4.63 -8.56
C VAL A 105 -22.36 4.60 -9.58
N VAL A 106 -21.73 3.45 -9.77
CA VAL A 106 -20.65 3.25 -10.75
C VAL A 106 -21.14 2.25 -11.79
N ASN A 107 -20.92 2.52 -13.08
CA ASN A 107 -21.42 1.68 -14.17
C ASN A 107 -22.91 1.33 -14.03
N GLN A 108 -23.73 2.34 -13.65
CA GLN A 108 -25.18 2.23 -13.45
C GLN A 108 -25.62 1.29 -12.32
N ARG A 109 -24.72 0.89 -11.41
CA ARG A 109 -25.02 0.05 -10.25
C ARG A 109 -24.61 0.75 -8.96
N GLU A 110 -25.41 0.60 -7.92
CA GLU A 110 -25.06 1.09 -6.58
C GLU A 110 -23.99 0.19 -5.97
N HIS A 111 -22.93 0.81 -5.45
CA HIS A 111 -21.86 0.15 -4.71
C HIS A 111 -21.60 0.91 -3.41
N THR A 112 -21.35 0.18 -2.33
CA THR A 112 -20.85 0.75 -1.07
C THR A 112 -19.33 0.81 -1.08
N PHE A 113 -18.78 1.93 -0.62
CA PHE A 113 -17.37 2.20 -0.52
C PHE A 113 -16.98 2.56 0.92
N LEU A 114 -15.79 2.13 1.32
CA LEU A 114 -15.07 2.71 2.46
C LEU A 114 -14.42 4.02 2.01
N GLN A 115 -14.61 5.09 2.77
CA GLN A 115 -13.91 6.36 2.59
C GLN A 115 -12.63 6.33 3.44
N LEU A 116 -11.48 6.39 2.79
CA LEU A 116 -10.16 6.27 3.41
C LEU A 116 -9.27 7.45 3.03
N GLU A 117 -8.25 7.71 3.83
CA GLU A 117 -7.20 8.67 3.49
C GLU A 117 -6.47 8.28 2.21
N ASP A 118 -6.29 9.24 1.30
CA ASP A 118 -5.39 9.10 0.17
C ASP A 118 -3.95 9.37 0.62
N LEU A 119 -3.18 8.28 0.75
CA LEU A 119 -1.77 8.32 1.13
C LEU A 119 -0.87 9.00 0.08
N THR A 120 -1.38 9.22 -1.13
CA THR A 120 -0.67 9.93 -2.20
C THR A 120 -1.09 11.39 -2.33
N HIS A 121 -2.05 11.85 -1.53
CA HIS A 121 -2.53 13.22 -1.58
C HIS A 121 -1.42 14.22 -1.28
N GLY A 122 -1.28 15.20 -2.16
CA GLY A 122 -0.27 16.25 -2.07
C GLY A 122 1.11 15.89 -2.64
N MET A 123 1.29 14.67 -3.17
CA MET A 123 2.52 14.27 -3.87
C MET A 123 2.47 14.70 -5.33
N ALA A 124 3.55 15.27 -5.84
CA ALA A 124 3.65 15.66 -7.25
C ALA A 124 3.89 14.44 -8.14
N ARG A 125 4.80 13.55 -7.71
CA ARG A 125 5.16 12.32 -8.41
C ARG A 125 5.14 11.14 -7.44
N PRO A 126 3.94 10.65 -7.08
CA PRO A 126 3.80 9.56 -6.13
C PRO A 126 4.40 8.26 -6.68
N CYS A 127 5.39 7.73 -5.98
CA CYS A 127 5.85 6.34 -6.07
C CYS A 127 5.05 5.53 -5.05
N VAL A 128 4.48 4.39 -5.45
CA VAL A 128 3.62 3.56 -4.60
C VAL A 128 3.99 2.11 -4.76
N MET A 129 4.18 1.39 -3.66
CA MET A 129 4.38 -0.06 -3.64
C MET A 129 3.42 -0.71 -2.65
N ASP A 130 2.74 -1.74 -3.11
CA ASP A 130 1.95 -2.64 -2.27
C ASP A 130 2.80 -3.88 -1.99
N VAL A 131 3.10 -4.12 -0.71
CA VAL A 131 3.78 -5.33 -0.24
C VAL A 131 2.83 -6.12 0.66
N LYS A 132 2.38 -7.27 0.17
CA LYS A 132 1.54 -8.16 0.97
C LYS A 132 2.39 -9.00 1.92
N ILE A 133 1.96 -9.07 3.18
CA ILE A 133 2.75 -9.63 4.28
C ILE A 133 2.18 -10.98 4.73
N GLY A 134 3.08 -11.90 5.05
CA GLY A 134 2.80 -13.22 5.62
C GLY A 134 3.21 -14.39 4.72
N GLN A 135 3.77 -15.45 5.31
CA GLN A 135 4.01 -16.73 4.63
C GLN A 135 2.70 -17.43 4.24
N ARG A 136 1.63 -17.13 4.98
CA ARG A 136 0.27 -17.55 4.75
C ARG A 136 -0.59 -16.34 4.35
N THR A 137 -1.16 -16.40 3.14
CA THR A 137 -2.01 -15.34 2.56
C THR A 137 -3.48 -15.76 2.45
N TRP A 138 -3.89 -16.79 3.19
CA TRP A 138 -5.28 -17.23 3.29
C TRP A 138 -5.74 -17.22 4.75
N ASP A 139 -6.98 -16.80 4.97
CA ASP A 139 -7.59 -16.74 6.29
C ASP A 139 -7.99 -18.13 6.85
N PRO A 140 -8.38 -18.24 8.13
CA PRO A 140 -8.86 -19.49 8.72
C PRO A 140 -10.09 -20.11 8.06
N LEU A 141 -10.96 -19.28 7.46
CA LEU A 141 -12.21 -19.70 6.82
C LEU A 141 -12.04 -20.10 5.35
N SER A 142 -10.83 -20.00 4.79
CA SER A 142 -10.58 -20.28 3.38
C SER A 142 -10.70 -21.77 3.08
N SER A 143 -11.40 -22.13 2.00
CA SER A 143 -11.57 -23.52 1.56
C SER A 143 -10.24 -24.16 1.14
N PRO A 144 -10.08 -25.51 1.23
CA PRO A 144 -8.85 -26.19 0.83
C PRO A 144 -8.36 -25.79 -0.57
N HIS A 145 -9.29 -25.75 -1.54
CA HIS A 145 -8.99 -25.32 -2.91
C HIS A 145 -8.46 -23.88 -3.00
N LYS A 146 -9.05 -22.95 -2.24
CA LYS A 146 -8.56 -21.56 -2.18
C LYS A 146 -7.17 -21.51 -1.55
N ARG A 147 -6.90 -22.32 -0.53
CA ARG A 147 -5.59 -22.41 0.14
C ARG A 147 -4.52 -22.88 -0.83
N GLU A 148 -4.77 -23.95 -1.60
CA GLU A 148 -3.84 -24.47 -2.62
C GLU A 148 -3.49 -23.40 -3.67
N ILE A 149 -4.51 -22.70 -4.19
CA ILE A 149 -4.31 -21.62 -5.17
C ILE A 149 -3.46 -20.49 -4.57
N GLU A 150 -3.78 -20.03 -3.36
CA GLU A 150 -3.02 -18.96 -2.71
C GLU A 150 -1.59 -19.41 -2.35
N GLN A 151 -1.39 -20.68 -2.01
CA GLN A 151 -0.09 -21.24 -1.69
C GLN A 151 0.86 -21.25 -2.89
N GLN A 152 0.35 -21.52 -4.09
CA GLN A 152 1.15 -21.54 -5.33
C GLN A 152 1.60 -20.13 -5.78
N LYS A 153 0.85 -19.08 -5.42
CA LYS A 153 1.20 -17.70 -5.80
C LYS A 153 2.42 -17.21 -5.03
N TYR A 154 3.34 -16.53 -5.73
CA TYR A 154 4.54 -15.92 -5.13
C TYR A 154 5.37 -16.90 -4.29
N ALA A 155 5.38 -18.19 -4.65
CA ALA A 155 5.85 -19.27 -3.78
C ALA A 155 7.25 -19.01 -3.20
N MET A 156 8.22 -18.61 -4.05
CA MET A 156 9.60 -18.35 -3.64
C MET A 156 9.70 -17.23 -2.60
N CYS A 157 9.17 -16.04 -2.90
CA CYS A 157 9.21 -14.90 -1.99
C CYS A 157 8.38 -15.13 -0.72
N LYS A 158 7.19 -15.74 -0.87
CA LYS A 158 6.28 -15.96 0.26
C LYS A 158 6.85 -16.98 1.25
N GLN A 159 7.47 -18.06 0.77
CA GLN A 159 8.06 -19.07 1.66
C GLN A 159 9.32 -18.56 2.36
N ASN A 160 10.21 -17.89 1.63
CA ASN A 160 11.53 -17.50 2.14
C ASN A 160 11.54 -16.13 2.86
N LEU A 161 10.66 -15.21 2.47
CA LEU A 161 10.59 -13.85 3.01
C LEU A 161 9.26 -13.56 3.71
N GLY A 162 8.21 -14.36 3.50
CA GLY A 162 6.87 -14.00 3.97
C GLY A 162 6.33 -12.75 3.27
N LEU A 163 6.73 -12.50 2.02
CA LEU A 163 6.36 -11.32 1.26
C LEU A 163 5.82 -11.69 -0.12
N CYS A 164 4.84 -10.93 -0.58
CA CYS A 164 4.40 -10.92 -1.97
C CYS A 164 4.45 -9.49 -2.50
N LEU A 165 4.74 -9.34 -3.80
CA LEU A 165 4.71 -8.04 -4.48
C LEU A 165 3.51 -7.97 -5.45
N PRO A 166 2.30 -7.62 -4.99
CA PRO A 166 1.15 -7.39 -5.86
C PRO A 166 1.40 -6.36 -6.97
N GLY A 167 2.15 -5.29 -6.68
CA GLY A 167 2.55 -4.32 -7.69
C GLY A 167 3.15 -3.05 -7.11
N PHE A 168 3.77 -2.26 -7.98
CA PHE A 168 4.28 -0.94 -7.66
C PHE A 168 4.35 -0.03 -8.88
N GLN A 169 4.50 1.26 -8.61
CA GLN A 169 4.87 2.28 -9.57
C GLN A 169 6.02 3.13 -9.00
N VAL A 170 6.98 3.49 -9.84
CA VAL A 170 8.13 4.30 -9.44
C VAL A 170 8.52 5.27 -10.55
N TYR A 171 8.79 6.51 -10.17
CA TYR A 171 9.42 7.49 -11.05
C TYR A 171 10.94 7.36 -10.95
N GLN A 172 11.62 7.50 -12.08
CA GLN A 172 13.09 7.53 -12.17
C GLN A 172 13.56 8.55 -13.19
N GLU A 173 14.76 9.10 -12.99
CA GLU A 173 15.46 9.89 -14.00
C GLU A 173 16.11 8.97 -15.03
N GLN A 174 15.89 9.24 -16.32
CA GLN A 174 16.59 8.56 -17.40
C GLN A 174 18.03 9.07 -17.49
N GLU A 175 18.98 8.17 -17.81
CA GLU A 175 20.40 8.52 -17.93
C GLU A 175 20.64 9.72 -18.87
N GLN A 176 21.67 10.52 -18.52
CA GLN A 176 21.98 11.84 -19.08
C GLN A 176 22.08 11.88 -20.62
N GLN A 177 22.36 10.76 -21.28
CA GLN A 177 22.47 10.66 -22.74
C GLN A 177 21.12 10.87 -23.46
N SER A 178 19.98 10.82 -22.75
CA SER A 178 18.63 11.03 -23.29
C SER A 178 17.97 12.36 -22.88
N GLY A 179 18.72 13.32 -22.33
CA GLY A 179 18.20 14.66 -22.02
C GLY A 179 17.44 14.78 -20.69
N GLY A 180 17.68 13.90 -19.72
CA GLY A 180 17.18 14.03 -18.34
C GLY A 180 15.66 13.91 -18.19
N LYS A 181 15.02 13.04 -18.98
CA LYS A 181 13.57 12.82 -18.90
C LYS A 181 13.23 11.91 -17.72
N THR A 182 12.23 12.29 -16.92
CA THR A 182 11.68 11.36 -15.92
C THR A 182 10.71 10.38 -16.57
N ILE A 183 10.81 9.11 -16.18
CA ILE A 183 9.92 8.03 -16.63
C ILE A 183 9.14 7.45 -15.45
N LEU A 184 7.97 6.88 -15.74
CA LEU A 184 7.15 6.14 -14.79
C LEU A 184 7.22 4.64 -15.15
N ILE A 185 7.75 3.83 -14.25
CA ILE A 185 7.78 2.38 -14.37
C ILE A 185 6.62 1.81 -13.54
N ARG A 186 5.86 0.86 -14.09
CA ARG A 186 4.79 0.15 -13.39
C ARG A 186 4.95 -1.35 -13.56
N HIS A 187 4.91 -2.07 -12.45
CA HIS A 187 4.89 -3.53 -12.44
C HIS A 187 3.69 -4.03 -11.64
N GLY A 188 2.98 -5.01 -12.21
CA GLY A 188 1.81 -5.61 -11.59
C GLY A 188 2.06 -7.04 -11.08
N ARG A 189 0.96 -7.73 -10.77
CA ARG A 189 0.97 -9.03 -10.09
C ARG A 189 1.83 -10.10 -10.78
N ASP A 190 1.89 -10.10 -12.10
CA ASP A 190 2.60 -11.15 -12.85
C ASP A 190 4.11 -10.96 -12.80
N TYR A 191 4.59 -9.71 -12.75
CA TYR A 191 5.99 -9.41 -12.43
C TYR A 191 6.34 -9.94 -11.05
N GLY A 192 5.55 -9.58 -10.03
CA GLY A 192 5.83 -10.02 -8.66
C GLY A 192 5.79 -11.54 -8.47
N LYS A 193 4.91 -12.26 -9.18
CA LYS A 193 4.85 -13.73 -9.14
C LYS A 193 6.08 -14.39 -9.76
N SER A 194 6.76 -13.72 -10.68
CA SER A 194 7.98 -14.23 -11.32
C SER A 194 9.25 -14.02 -10.49
N LEU A 195 9.19 -13.26 -9.40
CA LEU A 195 10.37 -12.95 -8.59
C LEU A 195 10.75 -14.11 -7.66
N ASP A 196 12.05 -14.34 -7.57
CA ASP A 196 12.68 -15.02 -6.45
C ASP A 196 13.15 -14.00 -5.39
N VAL A 197 13.91 -14.47 -4.39
CA VAL A 197 14.37 -13.63 -3.27
C VAL A 197 15.24 -12.47 -3.75
N GLU A 198 16.15 -12.71 -4.70
CA GLU A 198 17.06 -11.69 -5.21
C GLU A 198 16.32 -10.70 -6.12
N GLY A 199 15.44 -11.19 -6.98
CA GLY A 199 14.56 -10.35 -7.78
C GLY A 199 13.67 -9.44 -6.93
N PHE A 200 13.21 -9.91 -5.76
CA PHE A 200 12.47 -9.08 -4.82
C PHE A 200 13.34 -7.96 -4.22
N ARG A 201 14.59 -8.27 -3.83
CA ARG A 201 15.55 -7.25 -3.36
C ARG A 201 15.83 -6.20 -4.43
N GLN A 202 16.00 -6.63 -5.68
CA GLN A 202 16.20 -5.74 -6.82
C GLN A 202 14.97 -4.88 -7.10
N ALA A 203 13.77 -5.43 -6.97
CA ALA A 203 12.52 -4.67 -7.12
C ALA A 203 12.37 -3.59 -6.04
N LEU A 204 12.75 -3.88 -4.79
CA LEU A 204 12.80 -2.87 -3.72
C LEU A 204 13.89 -1.82 -3.99
N ALA A 205 15.08 -2.23 -4.44
CA ALA A 205 16.15 -1.29 -4.78
C ALA A 205 15.76 -0.36 -5.94
N LEU A 206 15.05 -0.89 -6.94
CA LEU A 206 14.42 -0.12 -8.02
C LEU A 206 13.40 0.87 -7.46
N PHE A 207 12.48 0.39 -6.63
CA PHE A 207 11.43 1.23 -6.04
C PHE A 207 11.98 2.39 -5.19
N PHE A 208 13.04 2.15 -4.41
CA PHE A 208 13.66 3.20 -3.58
C PHE A 208 14.69 4.05 -4.31
N ASN A 209 14.88 3.86 -5.63
CA ASN A 209 15.88 4.57 -6.43
C ASN A 209 17.33 4.42 -5.91
N VAL A 210 17.70 3.23 -5.42
CA VAL A 210 19.03 2.94 -4.85
C VAL A 210 19.85 1.92 -5.64
N GLN A 211 19.42 1.55 -6.85
CA GLN A 211 20.15 0.59 -7.71
C GLN A 211 21.59 1.04 -8.02
N HIS A 212 21.78 2.35 -8.17
CA HIS A 212 23.03 2.93 -8.67
C HIS A 212 23.71 3.92 -7.71
N ALA A 213 23.14 4.18 -6.53
CA ALA A 213 23.60 5.21 -5.59
C ALA A 213 23.97 4.61 -4.23
N ASN A 214 24.85 5.28 -3.49
CA ASN A 214 25.08 4.96 -2.08
C ASN A 214 23.83 5.35 -1.29
N ALA A 215 23.25 4.36 -0.62
CA ALA A 215 21.99 4.52 0.10
C ALA A 215 22.17 4.86 1.58
N LYS A 216 23.42 4.88 2.10
CA LYS A 216 23.72 5.03 3.54
C LYS A 216 23.07 6.24 4.20
N ASP A 217 22.98 7.34 3.46
CA ASP A 217 22.38 8.60 3.91
C ASP A 217 21.00 8.88 3.33
N SER A 218 20.33 7.87 2.77
CA SER A 218 19.00 8.01 2.17
C SER A 218 17.96 8.41 3.23
N PRO A 219 17.40 9.64 3.19
CA PRO A 219 16.32 10.02 4.10
C PRO A 219 15.06 9.17 3.85
N LEU A 220 14.87 8.71 2.61
CA LEU A 220 13.78 7.82 2.24
C LEU A 220 13.83 6.49 2.99
N LEU A 221 14.97 5.78 2.91
CA LEU A 221 15.10 4.48 3.57
C LEU A 221 15.06 4.61 5.10
N ARG A 222 15.67 5.65 5.67
CA ARG A 222 15.65 5.90 7.13
C ARG A 222 14.24 6.12 7.65
N GLU A 223 13.44 6.93 6.95
CA GLU A 223 12.06 7.21 7.34
C GLU A 223 11.14 6.00 7.14
N VAL A 224 11.26 5.28 6.01
CA VAL A 224 10.54 4.02 5.79
C VAL A 224 10.85 3.02 6.90
N LEU A 225 12.13 2.87 7.26
CA LEU A 225 12.56 1.98 8.34
C LEU A 225 12.01 2.40 9.70
N CYS A 226 11.98 3.72 9.98
CA CYS A 226 11.37 4.26 11.19
C CYS A 226 9.89 3.85 11.31
N GLN A 227 9.10 4.07 10.25
CA GLN A 227 7.68 3.71 10.23
C GLN A 227 7.45 2.19 10.30
N LEU A 228 8.27 1.38 9.60
CA LEU A 228 8.22 -0.08 9.68
C LEU A 228 8.50 -0.59 11.12
N ARG A 229 9.48 -0.01 11.81
CA ARG A 229 9.79 -0.35 13.22
C ARG A 229 8.69 0.08 14.18
N GLY A 230 7.99 1.18 13.90
CA GLY A 230 6.77 1.57 14.63
C GLY A 230 5.69 0.50 14.53
N ILE A 231 5.36 0.08 13.31
CA ILE A 231 4.41 -1.00 13.04
C ILE A 231 4.85 -2.31 13.71
N GLN A 232 6.15 -2.65 13.63
CA GLN A 232 6.68 -3.84 14.26
C GLN A 232 6.54 -3.80 15.79
N SER A 233 6.78 -2.65 16.39
CA SER A 233 6.64 -2.45 17.84
C SER A 233 5.19 -2.68 18.28
N TRP A 234 4.22 -2.26 17.47
CA TRP A 234 2.81 -2.58 17.71
C TRP A 234 2.54 -4.09 17.64
N PHE A 235 2.97 -4.76 16.56
CA PHE A 235 2.78 -6.21 16.38
C PHE A 235 3.45 -7.06 17.48
N LYS A 236 4.60 -6.62 18.00
CA LYS A 236 5.29 -7.29 19.11
C LYS A 236 4.47 -7.27 20.42
N ARG A 237 3.69 -6.22 20.65
CA ARG A 237 2.87 -6.04 21.86
C ARG A 237 1.49 -6.68 21.74
N GLN A 238 0.82 -6.49 20.62
CA GLN A 238 -0.56 -6.88 20.42
C GLN A 238 -0.75 -8.41 20.52
N ARG A 239 -1.88 -8.86 21.08
CA ARG A 239 -2.32 -10.26 21.09
C ARG A 239 -3.80 -10.42 20.71
N LEU A 240 -4.35 -9.43 20.02
CA LEU A 240 -5.78 -9.33 19.73
C LEU A 240 -6.12 -9.77 18.32
N LEU A 241 -5.22 -9.57 17.37
CA LEU A 241 -5.55 -9.60 15.95
C LEU A 241 -4.51 -10.38 15.15
N HIS A 242 -4.97 -11.23 14.24
CA HIS A 242 -4.16 -11.87 13.21
C HIS A 242 -4.55 -11.32 11.84
N PHE A 243 -3.54 -10.89 11.10
CA PHE A 243 -3.62 -10.25 9.80
C PHE A 243 -3.29 -11.27 8.72
N TYR A 244 -4.27 -11.54 7.85
CA TYR A 244 -4.07 -12.39 6.68
C TYR A 244 -4.29 -11.58 5.41
N ALA A 245 -3.47 -11.81 4.39
CA ALA A 245 -3.62 -11.20 3.07
C ALA A 245 -3.67 -9.66 3.04
N SER A 246 -3.28 -8.99 4.13
CA SER A 246 -3.11 -7.55 4.22
C SER A 246 -1.74 -7.13 3.70
N SER A 247 -1.60 -5.83 3.44
CA SER A 247 -0.40 -5.26 2.86
C SER A 247 0.12 -4.09 3.66
N LEU A 248 1.40 -3.79 3.47
CA LEU A 248 1.98 -2.48 3.72
C LEU A 248 1.99 -1.71 2.41
N LEU A 249 1.34 -0.54 2.39
CA LEU A 249 1.46 0.42 1.30
C LEU A 249 2.57 1.41 1.63
N ILE A 250 3.59 1.44 0.78
CA ILE A 250 4.72 2.36 0.88
C ILE A 250 4.57 3.41 -0.21
N CYS A 251 4.48 4.68 0.18
CA CYS A 251 4.33 5.80 -0.73
C CYS A 251 5.42 6.85 -0.48
N TYR A 252 5.98 7.42 -1.54
CA TYR A 252 6.79 8.63 -1.42
C TYR A 252 6.68 9.56 -2.63
N ASP A 253 7.00 10.84 -2.47
CA ASP A 253 7.04 11.80 -3.58
C ASP A 253 8.43 11.87 -4.23
N PHE A 254 8.54 11.41 -5.47
CA PHE A 254 9.81 11.43 -6.21
C PHE A 254 10.38 12.84 -6.39
N ASP A 255 9.53 13.86 -6.59
CA ASP A 255 10.02 15.24 -6.77
C ASP A 255 10.70 15.77 -5.50
N ARG A 256 10.32 15.27 -4.31
CA ARG A 256 10.97 15.59 -3.04
C ARG A 256 12.27 14.85 -2.85
N LEU A 257 12.34 13.61 -3.35
CA LEU A 257 13.58 12.82 -3.35
C LEU A 257 14.63 13.46 -4.26
N SER A 258 14.26 13.84 -5.48
CA SER A 258 15.18 14.46 -6.46
C SER A 258 15.53 15.92 -6.13
N ASN A 259 14.63 16.68 -5.51
CA ASN A 259 14.85 18.09 -5.16
C ASN A 259 14.61 18.34 -3.66
N PRO A 260 15.57 18.01 -2.78
CA PRO A 260 15.44 18.23 -1.33
C PRO A 260 15.29 19.73 -0.98
N HIS A 261 15.78 20.63 -1.84
CA HIS A 261 15.58 22.08 -1.73
C HIS A 261 14.94 22.62 -3.02
N PRO A 262 13.61 22.79 -3.11
CA PRO A 262 13.01 23.42 -4.27
C PRO A 262 13.41 24.91 -4.32
N THR A 263 14.39 25.25 -5.14
CA THR A 263 14.74 26.64 -5.43
C THR A 263 13.57 27.29 -6.19
N GLN A 264 12.84 28.19 -5.53
CA GLN A 264 11.87 29.01 -6.24
C GLN A 264 12.59 30.06 -7.09
N GLN A 265 12.32 30.05 -8.40
CA GLN A 265 12.87 30.98 -9.38
C GLN A 265 12.40 32.44 -9.24
N ASN A 266 11.58 32.80 -8.25
CA ASN A 266 10.97 34.13 -8.17
C ASN A 266 11.02 34.71 -6.74
N GLY A 267 12.15 35.33 -6.37
CA GLY A 267 12.33 36.54 -5.53
C GLY A 267 11.53 36.81 -4.24
N TYR A 268 10.59 35.97 -3.82
CA TYR A 268 9.79 36.15 -2.62
C TYR A 268 10.26 35.16 -1.57
N HIS A 269 11.04 35.65 -0.60
CA HIS A 269 11.40 34.93 0.61
C HIS A 269 10.12 34.55 1.37
N ARG A 270 9.62 33.34 1.14
CA ARG A 270 8.87 32.60 2.14
C ARG A 270 9.76 31.44 2.53
N GLU A 271 10.27 31.48 3.75
CA GLU A 271 10.89 30.33 4.43
C GLU A 271 9.87 29.18 4.43
N GLN A 272 9.78 28.42 3.35
CA GLN A 272 9.12 27.13 3.38
C GLN A 272 10.09 26.23 4.11
N ARG A 273 9.89 26.10 5.44
CA ARG A 273 10.50 25.04 6.23
C ARG A 273 10.42 23.75 5.42
N GLU A 274 11.55 23.06 5.28
CA GLU A 274 11.59 21.72 4.71
C GLU A 274 10.47 20.90 5.35
N LYS A 275 9.61 20.32 4.51
CA LYS A 275 8.58 19.42 5.02
C LYS A 275 9.31 18.23 5.65
N PRO A 276 8.98 17.85 6.89
CA PRO A 276 9.61 16.70 7.51
C PRO A 276 9.36 15.43 6.67
N PRO A 277 10.29 14.45 6.69
CA PRO A 277 10.22 13.24 5.85
C PRO A 277 8.87 12.51 5.89
N ASP A 278 8.25 12.44 7.06
CA ASP A 278 6.94 11.85 7.32
C ASP A 278 5.77 12.47 6.52
N GLN A 279 5.92 13.70 6.02
CA GLN A 279 4.89 14.35 5.20
C GLN A 279 4.88 13.90 3.74
N TRP A 280 6.02 13.43 3.23
CA TRP A 280 6.18 12.99 1.83
C TRP A 280 6.60 11.52 1.70
N ILE A 281 6.73 10.80 2.81
CA ILE A 281 6.98 9.36 2.90
C ILE A 281 5.95 8.76 3.85
N ARG A 282 5.17 7.77 3.39
CA ARG A 282 4.13 7.12 4.20
C ARG A 282 4.22 5.61 4.06
N VAL A 283 4.22 4.91 5.19
CA VAL A 283 4.08 3.45 5.28
C VAL A 283 2.86 3.15 6.13
N ARG A 284 1.86 2.47 5.57
CA ARG A 284 0.62 2.13 6.29
C ARG A 284 0.19 0.70 6.03
N CYS A 285 -0.33 0.03 7.04
CA CYS A 285 -1.07 -1.22 6.87
C CYS A 285 -2.37 -0.94 6.12
N ILE A 286 -2.74 -1.79 5.17
CA ILE A 286 -3.98 -1.71 4.38
C ILE A 286 -4.59 -3.11 4.20
N ASP A 287 -5.80 -3.16 3.63
CA ASP A 287 -6.53 -4.38 3.28
C ASP A 287 -6.94 -5.27 4.46
N PHE A 288 -7.94 -4.82 5.23
CA PHE A 288 -8.36 -5.45 6.49
C PHE A 288 -9.57 -6.39 6.37
N ALA A 289 -9.87 -6.84 5.15
CA ALA A 289 -10.97 -7.77 4.88
C ALA A 289 -10.79 -9.16 5.54
N HIS A 290 -9.56 -9.50 5.92
CA HIS A 290 -9.18 -10.82 6.43
C HIS A 290 -8.47 -10.73 7.79
N ILE A 291 -8.88 -9.79 8.65
CA ILE A 291 -8.37 -9.67 10.03
C ILE A 291 -9.23 -10.48 10.98
N PHE A 292 -8.62 -11.37 11.76
CA PHE A 292 -9.33 -12.24 12.70
C PHE A 292 -8.87 -12.00 14.12
N PRO A 293 -9.73 -12.24 15.13
CA PRO A 293 -9.27 -12.33 16.51
C PRO A 293 -8.15 -13.37 16.64
N ALA A 294 -7.11 -13.05 17.40
CA ALA A 294 -6.04 -13.98 17.71
C ALA A 294 -6.60 -15.11 18.60
N ALA A 295 -6.54 -16.35 18.12
CA ALA A 295 -6.86 -17.51 18.94
C ALA A 295 -5.85 -17.61 20.09
N ASP A 296 -6.34 -17.87 21.31
CA ASP A 296 -5.54 -18.12 22.51
C ASP A 296 -4.50 -17.02 22.82
N ALA A 297 -4.82 -15.76 22.45
CA ALA A 297 -3.94 -14.60 22.64
C ALA A 297 -2.51 -14.83 22.11
N GLN A 298 -2.37 -15.57 21.01
CA GLN A 298 -1.07 -15.84 20.39
C GLN A 298 -0.60 -14.66 19.52
N PRO A 299 0.72 -14.41 19.45
CA PRO A 299 1.26 -13.40 18.56
C PRO A 299 1.00 -13.74 17.08
N ASP A 300 0.89 -12.73 16.23
CA ASP A 300 0.80 -12.92 14.77
C ASP A 300 2.18 -13.20 14.17
N GLU A 301 2.69 -14.40 14.41
CA GLU A 301 4.01 -14.83 13.91
C GLU A 301 4.10 -14.78 12.38
N ASN A 302 2.98 -15.04 11.69
CA ASN A 302 2.90 -14.99 10.24
C ASN A 302 3.20 -13.58 9.72
N TYR A 303 2.54 -12.56 10.25
CA TYR A 303 2.77 -11.17 9.84
C TYR A 303 4.15 -10.68 10.30
N MET A 304 4.53 -10.99 11.54
CA MET A 304 5.83 -10.56 12.10
C MET A 304 7.01 -11.11 11.31
N PHE A 305 6.96 -12.35 10.82
CA PHE A 305 8.01 -12.92 9.99
C PHE A 305 8.22 -12.12 8.69
N GLY A 306 7.13 -11.81 7.98
CA GLY A 306 7.18 -11.02 6.76
C GLY A 306 7.67 -9.59 7.00
N LEU A 307 7.14 -8.94 8.05
CA LEU A 307 7.55 -7.59 8.44
C LEU A 307 9.04 -7.52 8.81
N GLN A 308 9.56 -8.50 9.56
CA GLN A 308 10.98 -8.58 9.89
C GLN A 308 11.82 -8.74 8.62
N SER A 309 11.42 -9.62 7.70
CA SER A 309 12.14 -9.81 6.44
C SER A 309 12.20 -8.53 5.60
N LEU A 310 11.11 -7.76 5.55
CA LEU A 310 11.10 -6.47 4.86
C LEU A 310 12.03 -5.45 5.53
N ILE A 311 12.02 -5.39 6.86
CA ILE A 311 12.93 -4.54 7.65
C ILE A 311 14.39 -4.91 7.35
N ASP A 312 14.75 -6.20 7.40
CA ASP A 312 16.11 -6.68 7.15
C ASP A 312 16.59 -6.32 5.74
N ILE A 313 15.70 -6.43 4.73
CA ILE A 313 16.03 -6.02 3.37
C ILE A 313 16.31 -4.51 3.30
N VAL A 314 15.44 -3.68 3.88
CA VAL A 314 15.62 -2.21 3.88
C VAL A 314 16.87 -1.78 4.66
N GLU A 315 17.15 -2.42 5.80
CA GLU A 315 18.37 -2.21 6.60
C GLU A 315 19.63 -2.56 5.80
N SER A 316 19.64 -3.71 5.12
CA SER A 316 20.78 -4.12 4.29
C SER A 316 21.10 -3.13 3.17
N MET A 317 20.09 -2.41 2.65
CA MET A 317 20.31 -1.36 1.66
C MET A 317 21.05 -0.16 2.25
N LEU A 318 20.75 0.25 3.50
CA LEU A 318 21.46 1.32 4.21
C LEU A 318 22.91 0.95 4.55
N GLU A 319 23.17 -0.32 4.82
CA GLU A 319 24.49 -0.82 5.21
C GLU A 319 25.41 -1.11 4.03
N SER A 320 24.87 -1.19 2.82
CA SER A 320 25.65 -1.43 1.61
C SER A 320 26.62 -0.27 1.31
N LEU A 321 27.82 -0.36 1.88
CA LEU A 321 28.98 0.42 1.49
C LEU A 321 29.46 -0.14 0.15
N ARG A 322 29.34 0.65 -0.92
CA ARG A 322 30.21 0.42 -2.08
C ARG A 322 31.66 0.68 -1.69
#